data_AF-A0A855K9A7-F1
#
_entry.id   AF-A0A855K9A7-F1
#
_cell.length_a   1.000
_cell.length_b   1.000
_cell.length_c   1.000
_cell.angle_alpha   90.00
_cell.angle_beta   90.00
_cell.angle_gamma   90.00
#
_symmetry.space_group_name_H-M   'P 1'
#
loop_
_entity.id
_entity.type
_entity.pdbx_description
1 polymer ?
#
loop_
_entity_poly.entity_id
_entity_poly.type
_entity_poly.pdbx_seq_one_letter_code
_entity_poly.pdbx_strand_id
1 'polypeptide(L)'
;TQHEAISDDGERIPYVQTGPAGVSGDAPVYMSAYGGFGLTVKPQYNSSLGKLWLERGGTTVQANLRGGGEFGTRWHDAGRYAGKKLSHDDFA
;
A
#
# COMPACT_ATOMS: atom_id res chain seq x y z
N THR A 1 5.13 4.39 9.87
CA THR A 1 5.88 3.14 10.08
C THR A 1 5.77 2.27 8.85
N GLN A 2 6.73 1.38 8.62
CA GLN A 2 6.74 0.45 7.48
C GLN A 2 6.53 -0.96 7.99
N HIS A 3 5.71 -1.72 7.26
CA HIS A 3 5.29 -3.07 7.61
C HIS A 3 5.17 -3.94 6.35
N GLU A 4 4.89 -5.22 6.53
CA GLU A 4 4.64 -6.18 5.46
C GLU A 4 3.38 -7.00 5.79
N ALA A 5 2.55 -7.26 4.77
CA ALA A 5 1.46 -8.24 4.81
C ALA A 5 1.85 -9.47 3.99
N ILE A 6 1.24 -10.62 4.26
CA ILE A 6 1.46 -11.86 3.51
C ILE A 6 0.28 -12.01 2.53
N SER A 7 0.58 -11.99 1.22
CA SER A 7 -0.41 -12.26 0.16
C SER A 7 -0.80 -13.74 0.11
N ASP A 8 -1.87 -14.08 -0.60
CA ASP A 8 -2.40 -15.45 -0.71
C ASP A 8 -1.35 -16.48 -1.17
N ASP A 9 -0.39 -16.05 -2.00
CA ASP A 9 0.69 -16.90 -2.51
C ASP A 9 1.98 -16.85 -1.66
N GLY A 10 1.93 -16.18 -0.50
CA GLY A 10 3.03 -16.09 0.45
C GLY A 10 4.03 -14.96 0.18
N GLU A 11 3.88 -14.18 -0.89
CA GLU A 11 4.72 -13.01 -1.14
C GLU A 11 4.48 -11.95 -0.06
N ARG A 12 5.57 -11.34 0.44
CA ARG A 12 5.48 -10.25 1.43
C ARG A 12 5.27 -8.94 0.71
N ILE A 13 4.16 -8.27 1.02
CA ILE A 13 3.73 -7.02 0.38
C ILE A 13 4.01 -5.85 1.31
N PRO A 14 4.98 -4.97 0.98
CA PRO A 14 5.31 -3.85 1.83
C PRO A 14 4.23 -2.77 1.79
N TYR A 15 3.96 -2.15 2.94
CA TYR A 15 3.10 -0.99 3.03
C TYR A 15 3.60 0.02 4.07
N VAL A 16 3.20 1.28 3.88
CA VAL A 16 3.50 2.36 4.80
C VAL A 16 2.23 2.78 5.50
N GLN A 17 2.26 2.77 6.84
CA GLN A 17 1.21 3.27 7.71
C GLN A 17 1.59 4.65 8.25
N THR A 18 0.68 5.62 8.16
CA THR A 18 0.82 6.96 8.72
C THR A 18 -0.39 7.27 9.59
N GLY A 19 -0.16 7.68 10.84
CA GLY A 19 -1.22 7.90 11.82
C GLY A 19 -0.67 8.44 13.14
N PRO A 20 -1.54 8.66 14.14
CA PRO A 20 -1.14 9.11 15.47
C PRO A 20 -0.18 8.13 16.15
N ALA A 21 0.64 8.64 17.08
CA ALA A 21 1.54 7.80 17.87
C ALA A 21 0.73 6.96 18.87
N GLY A 22 1.09 5.68 19.00
CA GLY A 22 0.35 4.70 19.81
C GLY A 22 -0.80 4.09 19.00
N VAL A 23 -0.67 2.81 18.68
CA VAL A 23 -1.64 2.09 17.84
C VAL A 23 -2.59 1.33 18.77
N SER A 24 -3.79 1.86 19.03
CA SER A 24 -4.81 1.09 19.78
C SER A 24 -5.42 -0.02 18.94
N GLY A 25 -5.36 0.11 17.60
CA GLY A 25 -6.04 -0.77 16.64
C GLY A 25 -7.43 -0.29 16.23
N ASP A 26 -7.97 0.73 16.91
CA ASP A 26 -9.37 1.19 16.71
C ASP A 26 -9.52 2.34 15.71
N ALA A 27 -8.40 2.93 15.26
CA ALA A 27 -8.43 4.10 14.40
C ALA A 27 -9.03 3.75 13.01
N PRO A 28 -9.90 4.62 12.44
CA PRO A 28 -10.42 4.39 11.09
C PRO A 28 -9.29 4.45 10.07
N VAL A 29 -9.30 3.51 9.11
CA VAL A 29 -8.24 3.35 8.11
C VAL A 29 -8.71 3.77 6.72
N TYR A 30 -7.92 4.61 6.06
CA TYR A 30 -7.99 4.85 4.62
C TYR A 30 -6.83 4.11 3.95
N MET A 31 -7.11 3.09 3.16
CA MET A 31 -6.10 2.30 2.46
C MET A 31 -6.12 2.61 0.96
N SER A 32 -4.94 2.87 0.40
CA SER A 32 -4.75 3.15 -1.02
C SER A 32 -3.60 2.34 -1.61
N ALA A 33 -3.72 2.03 -2.90
CA ALA A 33 -2.74 1.29 -3.67
C ALA A 33 -2.91 1.56 -5.17
N TYR A 34 -1.94 1.13 -5.98
CA TYR A 34 -2.02 1.19 -7.44
C TYR A 34 -1.72 -0.15 -8.11
N GLY A 35 -0.48 -0.65 -8.02
CA GLY A 35 -0.13 -2.01 -8.47
C GLY A 35 -0.22 -2.23 -9.98
N GLY A 36 0.40 -1.37 -10.80
CA GLY A 36 0.37 -1.52 -12.25
C GLY A 36 1.34 -0.61 -13.00
N PHE A 37 1.52 -0.91 -14.29
CA PHE A 37 2.25 -0.08 -15.26
C PHE A 37 3.71 0.23 -14.90
N GLY A 38 4.30 -0.51 -13.96
CA GLY A 38 5.65 -0.24 -13.46
C GLY A 38 5.76 1.09 -12.71
N LEU A 39 4.63 1.67 -12.29
CA LEU A 39 4.60 2.91 -11.52
C LEU A 39 4.99 2.64 -10.06
N THR A 40 5.97 3.38 -9.56
CA THR A 40 6.37 3.38 -8.15
C THR A 40 5.60 4.46 -7.40
N VAL A 41 4.84 4.08 -6.38
CA VAL A 41 4.19 5.05 -5.49
C VAL A 41 5.18 5.49 -4.41
N LYS A 42 5.82 6.65 -4.63
CA LYS A 42 6.72 7.25 -3.64
C LYS A 42 5.95 7.96 -2.54
N PRO A 43 6.51 8.04 -1.31
CA PRO A 43 5.96 8.91 -0.27
C PRO A 43 5.83 10.35 -0.79
N GLN A 44 4.65 10.93 -0.60
CA GLN A 44 4.36 12.31 -0.96
C GLN A 44 3.49 12.96 0.12
N TYR A 45 3.67 14.26 0.32
CA TYR A 45 2.79 15.02 1.18
C TYR A 45 1.44 15.24 0.50
N ASN A 46 0.36 14.86 1.18
CA ASN A 46 -1.01 15.10 0.73
C ASN A 46 -1.72 15.95 1.79
N SER A 47 -1.94 17.22 1.49
CA SER A 47 -2.55 18.19 2.42
C SER A 47 -3.97 17.80 2.82
N SER A 48 -4.75 17.25 1.90
CA SER A 48 -6.12 16.80 2.16
C SER A 48 -6.15 15.63 3.14
N LEU A 49 -5.30 14.61 2.95
CA LEU A 49 -5.18 13.49 3.90
C LEU A 49 -4.65 13.98 5.26
N GLY A 50 -3.68 14.89 5.27
CA GLY A 50 -3.19 15.51 6.50
C GLY A 50 -4.30 16.18 7.30
N LYS A 51 -4.99 17.13 6.68
CA LYS A 51 -5.96 18.00 7.38
C LYS A 51 -7.29 17.31 7.68
N LEU A 52 -7.79 16.51 6.74
CA LEU A 52 -9.15 15.97 6.81
C LEU A 52 -9.21 14.55 7.37
N TRP A 53 -8.09 13.84 7.42
CA TRP A 53 -8.04 12.45 7.89
C TRP A 53 -7.13 12.28 9.10
N LEU A 54 -5.84 12.55 8.96
CA LEU A 54 -4.83 12.29 10.00
C LEU A 54 -5.05 13.15 11.25
N GLU A 55 -5.29 14.46 11.11
CA GLU A 55 -5.59 15.35 12.25
C GLU A 55 -6.87 14.95 13.00
N ARG A 56 -7.77 14.19 12.37
CA ARG A 56 -9.02 13.70 12.99
C ARG A 56 -8.86 12.33 13.64
N GLY A 57 -7.63 11.86 13.82
CA GLY A 57 -7.33 10.56 14.43
C GLY A 57 -7.42 9.38 13.46
N GLY A 58 -7.57 9.63 12.15
CA GLY A 58 -7.52 8.58 11.14
C GLY A 58 -6.10 8.07 10.89
N THR A 59 -6.01 6.88 10.29
CA THR A 59 -4.77 6.27 9.82
C THR A 59 -4.83 6.08 8.31
N THR A 60 -3.73 6.31 7.60
CA THR A 60 -3.62 5.98 6.17
C THR A 60 -2.65 4.83 5.95
N VAL A 61 -2.97 3.95 5.01
CA VAL A 61 -2.10 2.86 4.55
C VAL A 61 -1.88 3.00 3.05
N GLN A 62 -0.61 3.06 2.63
CA GLN A 62 -0.23 3.00 1.22
C GLN A 62 0.45 1.65 0.96
N ALA A 63 -0.18 0.78 0.18
CA ALA A 63 0.34 -0.54 -0.16
C ALA A 63 1.08 -0.54 -1.51
N ASN A 64 2.17 -1.30 -1.58
CA ASN A 64 3.08 -1.38 -2.72
C ASN A 64 2.92 -2.72 -3.46
N LEU A 65 1.77 -2.89 -4.11
CA LEU A 65 1.34 -4.15 -4.73
C LEU A 65 2.22 -4.52 -5.93
N ARG A 66 2.25 -5.83 -6.26
CA ARG A 66 2.85 -6.31 -7.52
C ARG A 66 2.18 -5.66 -8.72
N GLY A 67 2.93 -5.53 -9.82
CA GLY A 67 2.55 -4.72 -10.98
C GLY A 67 3.07 -3.28 -10.90
N GLY A 68 3.39 -2.79 -9.70
CA GLY A 68 4.10 -1.52 -9.53
C GLY A 68 5.59 -1.61 -9.86
N GLY A 69 6.29 -0.49 -9.72
CA GLY A 69 7.73 -0.36 -10.02
C GLY A 69 8.65 -0.44 -8.80
N GLU A 70 8.11 -0.62 -7.59
CA GLU A 70 8.81 -0.45 -6.31
C GLU A 70 10.06 -1.34 -6.19
N PHE A 71 10.01 -2.56 -6.74
CA PHE A 71 11.12 -3.53 -6.68
C PHE A 71 11.59 -3.95 -8.09
N GLY A 72 11.46 -3.04 -9.06
CA GLY A 72 11.94 -3.22 -10.42
C GLY A 72 11.15 -4.22 -11.26
N THR A 73 11.76 -4.68 -12.37
CA THR A 73 11.07 -5.45 -13.42
C THR A 73 10.39 -6.71 -12.91
N ARG A 74 11.00 -7.45 -11.98
CA ARG A 74 10.38 -8.67 -11.40
C ARG A 74 9.02 -8.36 -10.77
N TRP A 75 8.91 -7.23 -10.09
CA TRP A 75 7.71 -6.82 -9.38
C TRP A 75 6.61 -6.39 -10.34
N HIS A 76 6.98 -5.59 -11.35
CA HIS A 76 6.06 -5.17 -12.42
C HIS A 76 5.53 -6.38 -13.21
N ASP A 77 6.43 -7.28 -13.61
CA ASP A 77 6.07 -8.44 -14.42
C ASP A 77 5.16 -9.42 -13.68
N ALA A 78 5.33 -9.57 -12.37
CA ALA A 78 4.49 -10.43 -11.55
C ALA A 78 3.00 -10.01 -11.55
N GLY A 79 2.71 -8.71 -11.63
CA GLY A 79 1.33 -8.17 -11.52
C GLY A 79 0.68 -7.75 -12.84
N ARG A 80 1.17 -8.20 -14.00
CA ARG A 80 0.58 -7.84 -15.32
C ARG A 80 0.07 -9.05 -16.10
N TYR A 81 -0.84 -8.80 -17.04
CA TYR A 81 -1.50 -9.81 -17.88
C TYR A 81 -2.08 -10.97 -17.05
N ALA A 82 -1.66 -12.22 -17.30
CA ALA A 82 -2.10 -13.39 -16.54
C ALA A 82 -1.78 -13.30 -15.04
N GLY A 83 -0.73 -12.55 -14.67
CA GLY A 83 -0.36 -12.30 -13.28
C GLY A 83 -1.19 -11.21 -12.60
N LYS A 84 -2.12 -10.54 -13.29
CA LYS A 84 -2.85 -9.39 -12.72
C LYS A 84 -3.67 -9.76 -11.47
N LYS A 85 -4.12 -11.01 -11.36
CA LYS A 85 -4.77 -11.55 -10.16
C LYS A 85 -3.91 -11.32 -8.90
N LEU A 86 -2.59 -11.50 -9.00
CA LEU A 86 -1.68 -11.33 -7.87
C LEU A 86 -1.72 -9.90 -7.30
N SER A 87 -1.86 -8.87 -8.14
CA SER A 87 -2.07 -7.49 -7.64
C SER A 87 -3.38 -7.33 -6.84
N HIS A 88 -4.43 -8.09 -7.20
CA HIS A 88 -5.70 -8.05 -6.49
C HIS A 88 -5.59 -8.80 -5.16
N ASP A 89 -4.92 -9.95 -5.17
CA ASP A 89 -4.65 -10.76 -3.98
C ASP A 89 -3.75 -10.00 -2.98
N ASP A 90 -2.79 -9.22 -3.47
CA ASP A 90 -1.94 -8.36 -2.64
C ASP A 90 -2.72 -7.28 -1.86
N PHE A 91 -3.95 -6.97 -2.28
CA PHE A 91 -4.77 -5.90 -1.71
C PHE A 91 -5.98 -6.42 -0.88
N ALA A 92 -6.25 -7.71 -0.93
CA ALA A 92 -7.35 -8.37 -0.23
C ALA A 92 -7.05 -8.54 1.26
#